data_AF-A0A2N0NDK6-F1
#
_entry.id   AF-A0A2N0NDK6-F1
#
_cell.length_a   1.000
_cell.length_b   1.000
_cell.length_c   1.000
_cell.angle_alpha   90.00
_cell.angle_beta   90.00
_cell.angle_gamma   90.00
#
_symmetry.space_group_name_H-M   'P 1'
#
loop_
_entity.id
_entity.type
_entity.pdbx_description
1 polymer ?
#
loop_
_entity_poly.entity_id
_entity_poly.type
_entity_poly.pdbx_seq_one_letter_code
_entity_poly.pdbx_strand_id
1 'polypeptide(L)'
;MLPTLTTLQQQKLHLYSLDWLCPQCNSFPENLNHLWTCPYILPELNPCLTHRSEVITFRDACIKSFSSLKSLDLSFPDEFSALDCWDFETPSSSCLWLTRSLLPAHLTLFLKQYFPLSVIYKIISPLLNDFQVKLYGEIRLCQNVFFHAWEESQGITATSKLRGSSTTTASTISPYHHNSSLATVSQDSWISWISSSIIRGGS
;
A
#
# COMPACT_ATOMS: atom_id res chain seq x y z
N MET A 1 -1.26 -2.99 -4.95
CA MET A 1 -0.73 -1.79 -4.28
C MET A 1 -1.90 -0.87 -3.95
N LEU A 2 -1.94 -0.27 -2.75
CA LEU A 2 -2.97 0.71 -2.38
C LEU A 2 -2.85 1.96 -3.28
N PRO A 3 -3.95 2.50 -3.83
CA PRO A 3 -3.91 3.75 -4.57
C PRO A 3 -3.66 4.91 -3.60
N THR A 4 -2.47 5.48 -3.63
CA THR A 4 -2.17 6.76 -2.97
C THR A 4 -2.13 7.87 -4.00
N LEU A 5 -2.41 9.12 -3.61
CA LEU A 5 -2.30 10.25 -4.54
C LEU A 5 -0.90 10.34 -5.17
N THR A 6 0.14 10.12 -4.37
CA THR A 6 1.54 10.06 -4.86
C THR A 6 1.75 8.99 -5.92
N THR A 7 1.10 7.83 -5.81
CA THR A 7 1.15 6.78 -6.83
C THR A 7 0.43 7.23 -8.10
N LEU A 8 -0.73 7.86 -7.98
CA LEU A 8 -1.51 8.37 -9.11
C LEU A 8 -0.76 9.48 -9.85
N GLN A 9 -0.15 10.41 -9.12
CA GLN A 9 0.73 11.46 -9.64
C GLN A 9 1.86 10.88 -10.48
N GLN A 10 2.56 9.86 -9.98
CA GLN A 10 3.63 9.20 -10.73
C GLN A 10 3.13 8.48 -12.00
N GLN A 11 1.94 7.90 -11.96
CA GLN A 11 1.40 7.12 -13.08
C GLN A 11 0.72 7.97 -14.16
N LYS A 12 0.13 9.12 -13.80
CA LYS A 12 -0.63 9.98 -14.72
C LYS A 12 -0.42 11.48 -14.43
N LEU A 13 0.80 11.96 -14.62
CA LEU A 13 1.19 13.37 -14.45
C LEU A 13 0.33 14.38 -15.22
N HIS A 14 -0.32 13.98 -16.31
CA HIS A 14 -1.21 14.83 -17.10
C HIS A 14 -2.61 15.01 -16.49
N LEU A 15 -3.00 14.16 -15.54
CA LEU A 15 -4.29 14.24 -14.84
C LEU A 15 -4.14 14.68 -13.39
N TYR A 16 -3.03 14.31 -12.74
CA TYR A 16 -2.80 14.63 -11.33
C TYR A 16 -1.66 15.63 -11.18
N SER A 17 -1.97 16.83 -10.70
CA SER A 17 -0.97 17.85 -10.40
C SER A 17 -0.02 17.37 -9.30
N LEU A 18 1.27 17.65 -9.44
CA LEU A 18 2.29 17.39 -8.41
C LEU A 18 2.12 18.27 -7.17
N ASP A 19 1.42 19.40 -7.30
CA ASP A 19 1.15 20.32 -6.20
C ASP A 19 -0.01 19.85 -5.30
N TRP A 20 -0.76 18.84 -5.73
CA TRP A 20 -1.85 18.30 -4.94
C TRP A 20 -1.31 17.53 -3.73
N LEU A 21 -1.77 17.98 -2.56
CA LEU A 21 -1.49 17.36 -1.26
C LEU A 21 -2.59 16.35 -0.93
N CYS A 22 -2.48 15.72 0.24
CA CYS A 22 -3.46 14.77 0.72
C CYS A 22 -4.87 15.36 0.63
N PRO A 23 -5.79 14.72 -0.12
CA PRO A 23 -7.17 15.17 -0.26
C PRO A 23 -7.93 15.34 1.06
N GLN A 24 -7.48 14.68 2.13
CA GLN A 24 -8.14 14.77 3.44
C GLN A 24 -7.63 15.92 4.31
N CYS A 25 -6.31 16.12 4.42
CA CYS A 25 -5.72 17.13 5.31
C CYS A 25 -5.11 18.34 4.59
N ASN A 26 -4.90 18.24 3.27
CA ASN A 26 -4.26 19.25 2.42
C ASN A 26 -2.93 19.80 2.96
N SER A 27 -2.18 19.00 3.72
CA SER A 27 -0.98 19.45 4.45
C SER A 27 0.30 18.76 3.98
N PHE A 28 0.22 17.49 3.59
CA PHE A 28 1.38 16.69 3.17
C PHE A 28 1.04 15.84 1.95
N PRO A 29 2.02 15.37 1.17
CA PRO A 29 1.77 14.41 0.11
C PRO A 29 1.17 13.12 0.66
N GLU A 30 0.06 12.64 0.06
CA GLU A 30 -0.51 11.36 0.46
C GLU A 30 0.31 10.20 -0.12
N ASN A 31 1.25 9.73 0.68
CA ASN A 31 1.95 8.47 0.49
C ASN A 31 1.41 7.40 1.47
N LEU A 32 1.90 6.17 1.36
CA LEU A 32 1.48 5.07 2.22
C LEU A 32 1.65 5.40 3.71
N ASN A 33 2.70 6.11 4.13
CA ASN A 33 2.88 6.45 5.55
C ASN A 33 1.87 7.52 6.00
N HIS A 34 1.61 8.51 5.14
CA HIS A 34 0.64 9.55 5.44
C HIS A 34 -0.80 9.00 5.52
N LEU A 35 -1.14 8.01 4.67
CA LEU A 35 -2.44 7.34 4.72
C LEU A 35 -2.80 6.80 6.11
N TRP A 36 -1.81 6.29 6.85
CA TRP A 36 -2.00 5.75 8.21
C TRP A 36 -1.90 6.79 9.31
N THR A 37 -1.39 7.98 9.01
CA THR A 37 -1.09 9.03 10.01
C THR A 37 -1.86 10.32 9.78
N CYS A 38 -2.71 10.38 8.74
CA CYS A 38 -3.49 11.56 8.40
C CYS A 38 -4.45 11.92 9.56
N PRO A 39 -4.40 13.15 10.10
CA PRO A 39 -5.22 13.53 11.25
C PRO A 39 -6.69 13.82 10.89
N TYR A 40 -6.98 14.07 9.61
CA TYR A 40 -8.32 14.31 9.12
C TYR A 40 -8.79 13.07 8.38
N ILE A 41 -9.52 12.19 9.06
CA ILE A 41 -10.13 11.03 8.43
C ILE A 41 -11.62 11.13 8.69
N LEU A 42 -12.41 11.18 7.61
CA LEU A 42 -13.87 11.06 7.73
C LEU A 42 -14.17 9.75 8.46
N PRO A 43 -14.92 9.76 9.59
CA PRO A 43 -15.14 8.57 10.42
C PRO A 43 -15.71 7.38 9.64
N GLU A 44 -16.47 7.64 8.58
CA GLU A 44 -17.17 6.67 7.73
C GLU A 44 -16.24 5.97 6.71
N LEU A 45 -15.05 6.53 6.48
CA LEU A 45 -14.05 6.02 5.54
C LEU A 45 -12.71 5.96 6.26
N ASN A 46 -12.62 5.25 7.39
CA ASN A 46 -11.47 5.34 8.28
C ASN A 46 -10.46 4.18 8.16
N PRO A 47 -9.52 4.24 7.20
CA PRO A 47 -8.37 3.35 7.10
C PRO A 47 -7.62 3.16 8.42
N CYS A 48 -7.56 4.17 9.29
CA CYS A 48 -6.86 4.06 10.57
C CYS A 48 -7.62 3.20 11.58
N LEU A 49 -8.95 3.25 11.62
CA LEU A 49 -9.74 2.33 12.45
C LEU A 49 -9.63 0.89 11.95
N THR A 50 -9.70 0.68 10.63
CA THR A 50 -9.47 -0.65 10.03
C THR A 50 -8.05 -1.13 10.33
N HIS A 51 -7.03 -0.31 10.10
CA HIS A 51 -5.64 -0.63 10.40
C HIS A 51 -5.46 -1.04 11.87
N ARG A 52 -5.97 -0.23 12.81
CA ARG A 52 -5.95 -0.52 14.24
C ARG A 52 -6.61 -1.86 14.57
N SER A 53 -7.83 -2.08 14.07
CA SER A 53 -8.58 -3.33 14.29
C SER A 53 -7.83 -4.55 13.77
N GLU A 54 -7.26 -4.45 12.57
CA GLU A 54 -6.53 -5.55 11.94
C GLU A 54 -5.19 -5.83 12.64
N VAL A 55 -4.47 -4.79 13.10
CA VAL A 55 -3.23 -4.97 13.89
C VAL A 55 -3.53 -5.66 15.22
N ILE A 56 -4.60 -5.25 15.91
CA ILE A 56 -5.05 -5.90 17.15
C ILE A 56 -5.41 -7.37 16.88
N THR A 57 -6.20 -7.62 15.83
CA THR A 57 -6.63 -8.98 15.45
C THR A 57 -5.43 -9.87 15.14
N PHE A 58 -4.44 -9.36 14.39
CA PHE A 58 -3.22 -10.07 14.06
C PHE A 58 -2.37 -10.39 15.29
N ARG A 59 -2.16 -9.41 16.19
CA ARG A 59 -1.45 -9.59 17.45
C ARG A 59 -2.11 -10.66 18.32
N ASP A 60 -3.42 -10.56 18.52
CA ASP A 60 -4.16 -11.47 19.40
C ASP A 60 -4.20 -12.90 18.83
N ALA A 61 -4.29 -13.03 17.51
CA ALA A 61 -4.17 -14.32 16.84
C ALA A 61 -2.78 -14.94 17.03
N CYS A 62 -1.72 -14.14 16.95
CA CYS A 62 -0.35 -14.59 17.23
C CYS A 62 -0.21 -15.08 18.68
N ILE A 63 -0.67 -14.30 19.67
CA ILE A 63 -0.64 -14.69 21.08
C ILE A 63 -1.35 -16.02 21.27
N LYS A 64 -2.58 -16.14 20.74
CA LYS A 64 -3.37 -17.38 20.82
C LYS A 64 -2.65 -18.57 20.19
N SER A 65 -2.10 -18.43 18.99
CA SER A 65 -1.42 -19.50 18.28
C SER A 65 -0.15 -19.96 19.01
N PHE A 66 0.68 -19.04 19.48
CA PHE A 66 1.92 -19.40 20.19
C PHE A 66 1.64 -20.02 21.56
N SER A 67 0.69 -19.46 22.33
CA SER A 67 0.27 -20.02 23.62
C SER A 67 -0.37 -21.40 23.49
N SER A 68 -0.93 -21.74 22.33
CA SER A 68 -1.48 -23.09 22.08
C SER A 68 -0.41 -24.17 21.90
N LEU A 69 0.82 -23.80 21.53
CA LEU A 69 1.88 -24.77 21.22
C LEU A 69 2.56 -25.34 22.48
N LYS A 70 2.69 -24.54 23.53
CA LYS A 70 3.29 -24.93 24.81
C LYS A 70 2.89 -23.95 25.89
N SER A 71 3.07 -24.35 27.14
CA SER A 71 2.98 -23.42 28.26
C SER A 71 4.06 -22.35 28.13
N LEU A 72 3.64 -21.10 28.00
CA LEU A 72 4.50 -19.92 28.05
C LEU A 72 4.41 -19.29 29.45
N ASP A 73 5.35 -18.40 29.77
CA ASP A 73 5.28 -17.61 30.99
C ASP A 73 4.04 -16.70 30.95
N LEU A 74 3.49 -16.39 32.13
CA LEU A 74 2.35 -15.50 32.30
C LEU A 74 2.64 -14.08 31.79
N SER A 75 3.90 -13.69 31.76
CA SER A 75 4.40 -12.41 31.21
C SER A 75 4.35 -12.33 29.67
N PHE A 76 4.32 -13.45 28.96
CA PHE A 76 4.50 -13.49 27.51
C PHE A 76 3.49 -12.62 26.74
N PRO A 77 2.17 -12.65 27.01
CA PRO A 77 1.20 -11.83 26.27
C PRO A 77 1.47 -10.32 26.44
N ASP A 78 1.86 -9.90 27.64
CA ASP A 78 2.11 -8.51 27.97
C ASP A 78 3.42 -8.02 27.32
N GLU A 79 4.49 -8.79 27.44
CA GLU A 79 5.78 -8.49 26.79
C GLU A 79 5.67 -8.51 25.26
N PHE A 80 4.93 -9.47 24.71
CA PHE A 80 4.66 -9.53 23.28
C PHE A 80 3.89 -8.30 22.82
N SER A 81 2.85 -7.89 23.57
CA SER A 81 2.03 -6.72 23.24
C SER A 81 2.76 -5.38 23.42
N ALA A 82 3.82 -5.36 24.22
CA ALA A 82 4.68 -4.19 24.42
C ALA A 82 5.68 -3.95 23.27
N LEU A 83 5.79 -4.86 22.30
CA LEU A 83 6.67 -4.67 21.15
C LEU A 83 6.23 -3.48 20.30
N ASP A 84 7.20 -2.66 19.89
CA ASP A 84 7.02 -1.45 19.05
C ASP A 84 6.24 -1.70 17.75
N CYS A 85 6.27 -2.90 17.19
CA CYS A 85 5.51 -3.23 15.98
C CYS A 85 3.98 -3.20 16.16
N TRP A 86 3.49 -3.13 17.39
CA TRP A 86 2.06 -3.01 17.71
C TRP A 86 1.61 -1.57 17.96
N ASP A 87 2.51 -0.59 18.03
CA ASP A 87 2.11 0.80 18.15
C ASP A 87 1.47 1.24 16.82
N PHE A 88 0.14 1.41 16.83
CA PHE A 88 -0.67 1.87 15.72
C PHE A 88 -1.31 3.24 15.97
N GLU A 89 -1.17 3.83 17.16
CA GLU A 89 -1.70 5.16 17.48
C GLU A 89 -0.81 6.22 16.84
N THR A 90 0.50 6.04 16.99
CA THR A 90 1.54 6.77 16.25
C THR A 90 2.40 5.75 15.53
N PRO A 91 1.93 5.20 14.39
CA PRO A 91 2.45 3.96 13.86
C PRO A 91 3.96 3.98 13.68
N SER A 92 4.65 3.14 14.46
CA SER A 92 6.09 3.01 14.42
C SER A 92 6.55 2.52 13.04
N SER A 93 7.84 2.68 12.73
CA SER A 93 8.39 2.11 11.49
C SER A 93 8.18 0.58 11.44
N SER A 94 8.26 -0.10 12.59
CA SER A 94 8.02 -1.52 12.72
C SER A 94 6.56 -1.89 12.43
N CYS A 95 5.60 -1.10 12.89
CA CYS A 95 4.18 -1.30 12.58
C CYS A 95 3.91 -1.11 11.09
N LEU A 96 4.48 -0.06 10.50
CA LEU A 96 4.37 0.24 9.06
C LEU A 96 5.05 -0.81 8.16
N TRP A 97 5.94 -1.64 8.70
CA TRP A 97 6.50 -2.78 7.97
C TRP A 97 5.50 -3.94 7.87
N LEU A 98 4.66 -4.16 8.89
CA LEU A 98 3.62 -5.20 8.86
C LEU A 98 2.62 -4.95 7.72
N THR A 99 2.22 -3.70 7.50
CA THR A 99 1.33 -3.33 6.38
C THR A 99 1.96 -3.62 5.01
N ARG A 100 3.29 -3.74 4.95
CA ARG A 100 4.09 -4.09 3.76
C ARG A 100 4.48 -5.56 3.69
N SER A 101 3.92 -6.41 4.55
CA SER A 101 4.26 -7.85 4.62
C SER A 101 5.69 -8.11 5.08
N LEU A 102 6.32 -7.11 5.70
CA LEU A 102 7.69 -7.22 6.20
C LEU A 102 7.64 -7.52 7.70
N LEU A 103 8.28 -8.61 8.09
CA LEU A 103 8.32 -9.03 9.49
C LEU A 103 9.39 -8.23 10.26
N PRO A 104 9.03 -7.48 11.31
CA PRO A 104 9.99 -6.72 12.09
C PRO A 104 11.04 -7.62 12.76
N ALA A 105 12.30 -7.18 12.73
CA ALA A 105 13.40 -7.91 13.33
C ALA A 105 13.19 -8.13 14.84
N HIS A 106 12.70 -7.11 15.55
CA HIS A 106 12.48 -7.18 17.01
C HIS A 106 11.42 -8.22 17.39
N LEU A 107 10.35 -8.33 16.60
CA LEU A 107 9.33 -9.37 16.76
C LEU A 107 9.93 -10.77 16.58
N THR A 108 10.74 -10.95 15.54
CA THR A 108 11.41 -12.24 15.27
C THR A 108 12.41 -12.59 16.37
N LEU A 109 13.18 -11.62 16.87
CA LEU A 109 14.16 -11.80 17.94
C LEU A 109 13.48 -12.17 19.26
N PHE A 110 12.37 -11.53 19.61
CA PHE A 110 11.56 -11.88 20.78
C PHE A 110 11.08 -13.33 20.71
N LEU A 111 10.44 -13.71 19.59
CA LEU A 111 9.88 -15.06 19.44
C LEU A 111 10.95 -16.17 19.40
N LYS A 112 12.16 -15.87 18.92
CA LYS A 112 13.29 -16.80 18.89
C LYS A 112 13.73 -17.26 20.29
N GLN A 113 13.40 -16.53 21.34
CA GLN A 113 13.66 -16.94 22.72
C GLN A 113 12.79 -18.15 23.13
N TYR A 114 11.64 -18.34 22.46
CA TYR A 114 10.66 -19.37 22.81
C TYR A 114 10.53 -20.46 21.75
N PHE A 115 10.71 -20.15 20.47
CA PHE A 115 10.39 -21.04 19.36
C PHE A 115 11.50 -21.07 18.30
N PRO A 116 11.71 -22.22 17.64
CA PRO A 116 12.59 -22.27 16.47
C PRO A 116 11.98 -21.48 15.31
N LEU A 117 12.85 -20.96 14.44
CA LEU A 117 12.47 -20.08 13.34
C LEU A 117 11.44 -20.71 12.38
N SER A 118 11.51 -22.03 12.16
CA SER A 118 10.55 -22.77 11.35
C SER A 118 9.12 -22.71 11.91
N VAL A 119 8.96 -22.79 13.23
CA VAL A 119 7.66 -22.69 13.90
C VAL A 119 7.13 -21.26 13.84
N ILE A 120 8.01 -20.27 14.05
CA ILE A 120 7.67 -18.85 13.96
C ILE A 120 7.07 -18.54 12.58
N TYR A 121 7.77 -18.88 11.50
CA TYR A 121 7.26 -18.63 10.15
C TYR A 121 6.02 -19.44 9.81
N LYS A 122 5.91 -20.68 10.29
CA LYS A 122 4.72 -21.52 10.08
C LYS A 122 3.46 -20.88 10.67
N ILE A 123 3.58 -20.23 11.83
CA ILE A 123 2.46 -19.53 12.48
C ILE A 123 2.22 -18.15 11.86
N ILE A 124 3.27 -17.35 11.73
CA ILE A 124 3.12 -15.94 11.35
C ILE A 124 2.71 -15.79 9.89
N SER A 125 3.24 -16.60 8.97
CA SER A 125 2.99 -16.40 7.52
C SER A 125 1.51 -16.41 7.14
N PRO A 126 0.67 -17.40 7.55
CA PRO A 126 -0.75 -17.36 7.24
C PRO A 126 -1.46 -16.19 7.93
N LEU A 127 -1.14 -15.90 9.20
CA LEU A 127 -1.74 -14.79 9.94
C LEU A 127 -1.41 -13.42 9.33
N LEU A 128 -0.18 -13.24 8.86
CA LEU A 128 0.27 -12.04 8.15
C LEU A 128 -0.43 -11.93 6.80
N ASN A 129 -0.64 -13.05 6.10
CA ASN A 129 -1.40 -13.06 4.85
C ASN A 129 -2.86 -12.66 5.07
N ASP A 130 -3.53 -13.20 6.09
CA ASP A 130 -4.90 -12.83 6.44
C ASP A 130 -5.00 -11.35 6.80
N PHE A 131 -4.07 -10.87 7.63
CA PHE A 131 -3.93 -9.44 7.96
C PHE A 131 -3.82 -8.60 6.70
N GLN A 132 -2.95 -8.99 5.75
CA GLN A 132 -2.81 -8.29 4.48
C GLN A 132 -4.10 -8.29 3.68
N VAL A 133 -4.74 -9.43 3.48
CA VAL A 133 -5.95 -9.54 2.66
C VAL A 133 -7.04 -8.64 3.19
N LYS A 134 -7.26 -8.62 4.52
CA LYS A 134 -8.25 -7.74 5.15
C LYS A 134 -7.86 -6.28 5.06
N LEU A 135 -6.63 -5.94 5.44
CA LEU A 135 -6.13 -4.57 5.40
C LEU A 135 -6.24 -4.00 3.98
N TYR A 136 -5.76 -4.73 2.98
CA TYR A 136 -5.83 -4.29 1.58
C TYR A 136 -7.25 -4.33 1.03
N GLY A 137 -8.08 -5.31 1.39
CA GLY A 137 -9.45 -5.41 0.89
C GLY A 137 -10.32 -4.23 1.33
N GLU A 138 -10.36 -4.00 2.64
CA GLU A 138 -11.18 -2.95 3.25
C GLU A 138 -10.68 -1.56 2.90
N ILE A 139 -9.37 -1.30 3.07
CA ILE A 139 -8.83 0.04 2.83
C ILE A 139 -8.84 0.39 1.35
N ARG A 140 -8.56 -0.55 0.45
CA ARG A 140 -8.60 -0.27 -1.00
C ARG A 140 -9.99 0.12 -1.45
N LEU A 141 -11.04 -0.52 -0.93
CA LEU A 141 -12.41 -0.17 -1.30
C LEU A 141 -12.76 1.25 -0.81
N CYS A 142 -12.50 1.55 0.47
CA CYS A 142 -12.73 2.88 1.03
C CYS A 142 -11.95 3.97 0.27
N GLN A 143 -10.67 3.71 -0.04
CA GLN A 143 -9.86 4.63 -0.82
C GLN A 143 -10.38 4.84 -2.24
N ASN A 144 -10.82 3.79 -2.93
CA ASN A 144 -11.35 3.92 -4.28
C ASN A 144 -12.62 4.81 -4.30
N VAL A 145 -13.53 4.60 -3.34
CA VAL A 145 -14.75 5.40 -3.21
C VAL A 145 -14.38 6.87 -2.92
N PHE A 146 -13.48 7.08 -1.97
CA PHE A 146 -12.99 8.41 -1.62
C PHE A 146 -12.34 9.13 -2.80
N PHE A 147 -11.39 8.48 -3.47
CA PHE A 147 -10.69 9.05 -4.62
C PHE A 147 -11.65 9.36 -5.75
N HIS A 148 -12.66 8.51 -6.00
CA HIS A 148 -13.66 8.80 -7.03
C HIS A 148 -14.40 10.12 -6.76
N ALA A 149 -14.92 10.31 -5.54
CA ALA A 149 -15.61 11.53 -5.15
C ALA A 149 -14.68 12.76 -5.17
N TRP A 150 -13.44 12.59 -4.71
CA TRP A 150 -12.45 13.67 -4.75
C TRP A 150 -12.05 14.04 -6.18
N GLU A 151 -11.80 13.07 -7.05
CA GLU A 151 -11.47 13.28 -8.46
C GLU A 151 -12.60 14.02 -9.20
N GLU A 152 -13.86 13.70 -8.93
CA GLU A 152 -15.02 14.43 -9.45
C GLU A 152 -14.99 15.90 -9.02
N SER A 153 -14.62 16.19 -7.75
CA SER A 153 -14.45 17.57 -7.27
C SER A 153 -13.33 18.33 -7.97
N GLN A 154 -12.31 17.62 -8.47
CA GLN A 154 -11.21 18.19 -9.26
C GLN A 154 -11.54 18.28 -10.77
N GLY A 155 -12.73 17.87 -11.18
CA GLY A 155 -13.14 17.84 -12.59
C GLY A 155 -12.53 16.68 -13.40
N ILE A 156 -11.95 15.68 -12.73
CA ILE A 156 -11.39 14.48 -13.37
C ILE A 156 -12.52 13.48 -13.62
N THR A 157 -12.93 13.38 -14.89
CA THR A 157 -13.99 12.45 -15.31
C THR A 157 -13.42 11.11 -15.80
N ALA A 158 -14.24 10.07 -15.88
CA ALA A 158 -13.87 8.79 -16.50
C ALA A 158 -13.32 8.99 -17.94
N THR A 159 -13.87 9.94 -18.69
CA THR A 159 -13.43 10.30 -20.04
C THR A 159 -12.03 10.88 -20.06
N SER A 160 -11.67 11.71 -19.07
CA SER A 160 -10.30 12.24 -18.93
C SER A 160 -9.28 11.12 -18.65
N LYS A 161 -9.68 10.11 -17.86
CA LYS A 161 -8.84 8.95 -17.51
C LYS A 161 -8.59 8.00 -18.69
N LEU A 162 -9.52 7.94 -19.64
CA LEU A 162 -9.45 7.13 -20.86
C LEU A 162 -8.59 7.76 -21.96
N ARG A 163 -8.34 9.07 -21.90
CA ARG A 163 -7.62 9.82 -22.93
C ARG A 163 -6.10 9.58 -22.94
N GLY A 164 -5.64 8.51 -22.30
CA GLY A 164 -4.22 8.18 -22.13
C GLY A 164 -3.46 8.15 -23.45
N SER A 165 -2.55 9.11 -23.62
CA SER A 165 -1.59 9.25 -24.71
C SER A 165 -2.18 9.53 -26.11
N SER A 166 -2.81 10.69 -26.30
CA SER A 166 -2.80 11.31 -27.63
C SER A 166 -1.47 12.02 -27.83
N THR A 167 -0.50 11.33 -28.43
CA THR A 167 0.54 12.00 -29.22
C THR A 167 -0.18 12.90 -30.24
N THR A 168 0.37 14.09 -30.50
CA THR A 168 -0.13 15.17 -31.40
C THR A 168 -0.99 16.21 -30.66
N THR A 169 -0.39 17.31 -30.23
CA THR A 169 -0.13 18.43 -31.16
C THR A 169 1.12 19.19 -30.77
N ALA A 170 2.07 19.25 -31.72
CA ALA A 170 3.17 20.18 -31.69
C ALA A 170 2.60 21.62 -31.83
N SER A 171 2.93 22.47 -30.88
CA SER A 171 2.90 23.93 -31.03
C SER A 171 4.34 24.44 -30.98
N THR A 172 4.94 24.47 -32.17
CA THR A 172 5.91 25.42 -32.70
C THR A 172 6.85 26.11 -31.69
N ILE A 173 8.03 25.54 -31.48
CA ILE A 173 9.24 26.31 -31.14
C ILE A 173 10.31 26.01 -32.19
N SER A 174 10.83 27.08 -32.79
CA SER A 174 11.84 27.17 -33.85
C SER A 174 13.19 26.49 -33.47
N PRO A 175 14.02 26.03 -34.43
CA PRO A 175 15.00 24.98 -34.21
C PRO A 175 16.37 25.52 -33.77
N TYR A 176 17.00 24.83 -32.82
CA TYR A 176 18.46 24.74 -32.80
C TYR A 176 18.86 23.27 -32.87
N HIS A 177 19.56 22.95 -33.96
CA HIS A 177 20.17 21.68 -34.26
C HIS A 177 21.15 21.25 -33.16
N HIS A 178 21.22 19.95 -32.87
CA HIS A 178 22.40 19.13 -33.19
C HIS A 178 22.05 17.63 -33.16
N ASN A 179 22.51 16.96 -34.21
CA ASN A 179 22.28 15.57 -34.56
C ASN A 179 23.01 14.59 -33.63
N SER A 180 22.40 13.44 -33.34
CA SER A 180 23.03 12.14 -33.63
C SER A 180 21.98 11.04 -33.87
N SER A 181 22.00 10.54 -35.10
CA SER A 181 21.42 9.29 -35.64
C SER A 181 22.21 8.08 -35.08
N LEU A 182 21.86 6.78 -35.14
CA LEU A 182 20.75 5.95 -35.62
C LEU A 182 21.02 4.54 -35.05
N ALA A 183 20.00 3.76 -34.67
CA ALA A 183 19.88 2.34 -35.03
C ALA A 183 18.48 1.82 -34.68
N THR A 184 17.99 0.95 -35.54
CA THR A 184 16.58 0.71 -35.86
C THR A 184 16.21 -0.74 -35.50
N VAL A 185 15.09 -0.94 -34.79
CA VAL A 185 14.02 -1.99 -34.93
C VAL A 185 14.47 -3.47 -34.94
N SER A 186 13.90 -4.41 -34.18
CA SER A 186 12.55 -4.97 -34.38
C SER A 186 12.14 -5.97 -33.29
N GLN A 187 10.83 -6.16 -33.18
CA GLN A 187 10.03 -6.81 -32.14
C GLN A 187 10.26 -8.32 -31.93
N ASP A 188 10.05 -8.76 -30.68
CA ASP A 188 9.45 -10.06 -30.42
C ASP A 188 8.08 -9.90 -29.74
N SER A 189 7.07 -10.01 -30.61
CA SER A 189 5.64 -9.77 -30.46
C SER A 189 4.89 -10.72 -29.50
N TRP A 190 5.59 -11.54 -28.71
CA TRP A 190 4.96 -12.45 -27.76
C TRP A 190 4.95 -11.91 -26.32
N ILE A 191 5.93 -11.08 -25.95
CA ILE A 191 6.00 -10.42 -24.62
C ILE A 191 4.84 -9.40 -24.47
N SER A 192 4.38 -8.80 -25.58
CA SER A 192 3.22 -7.90 -25.58
C SER A 192 1.90 -8.61 -25.28
N TRP A 193 1.76 -9.89 -25.65
CA TRP A 193 0.49 -10.59 -25.46
C TRP A 193 0.29 -11.04 -24.01
N ILE A 194 1.32 -11.59 -23.36
CA ILE A 194 1.25 -11.97 -21.93
C ILE A 194 0.98 -10.74 -21.04
N SER A 195 1.56 -9.58 -21.40
CA SER A 195 1.31 -8.30 -20.73
C SER A 195 -0.15 -7.83 -20.87
N SER A 196 -0.79 -8.12 -22.01
CA SER A 196 -2.19 -7.75 -22.26
C SER A 196 -3.20 -8.69 -21.58
N SER A 197 -2.85 -9.97 -21.38
CA SER A 197 -3.71 -10.95 -20.72
C SER A 197 -3.81 -10.75 -19.19
N ILE A 198 -2.80 -10.12 -18.56
CA ILE A 198 -2.83 -9.75 -17.13
C ILE A 198 -3.70 -8.51 -16.87
N ILE A 199 -3.81 -7.60 -17.84
CA ILE A 199 -4.64 -6.38 -17.75
C ILE A 199 -6.13 -6.68 -17.97
N ARG A 200 -6.46 -7.82 -18.58
CA ARG A 200 -7.84 -8.20 -18.88
C ARG A 200 -8.33 -9.42 -18.12
N GLY A 201 -7.69 -9.76 -17.00
CA GLY A 201 -7.95 -10.98 -16.24
C GLY A 201 -9.44 -11.36 -16.16
N GLY A 202 -9.76 -12.42 -16.90
CA GLY A 202 -10.71 -13.47 -16.53
C GLY A 202 -12.19 -13.13 -16.69
N SER A 203 -12.87 -13.91 -17.54
CA SER A 203 -14.32 -13.97 -17.73
C SER A 203 -15.14 -14.09 -16.45
#